data_AF-A0A510URH7-F1
#
_entry.id   AF-A0A510URH7-F1
#
_cell.length_a   1.000
_cell.length_b   1.000
_cell.length_c   1.000
_cell.angle_alpha   90.00
_cell.angle_beta   90.00
_cell.angle_gamma   90.00
#
_symmetry.space_group_name_H-M   'P 1'
#
loop_
_entity.id
_entity.type
_entity.pdbx_description
1 polymer ?
#
loop_
_entity_poly.entity_id
_entity_poly.type
_entity_poly.pdbx_seq_one_letter_code
_entity_poly.pdbx_strand_id
1 'polypeptide(L)'
;MVPYSPQAASRNLLGQAGEGFATTPGGRTVSAHAADRIVNGAAGRGPTALSRVDDILDSPTALRYDPLRDTVRVSQGKSFVVVRGSGSGQHIVTVMVP
;
A
#
# COMPACT_ATOMS: atom_id res chain seq x y z
N MET A 1 24.87 14.85 4.98
CA MET A 1 23.55 14.30 5.39
C MET A 1 22.68 14.30 4.13
N VAL A 2 22.15 13.14 3.73
CA VAL A 2 21.24 13.06 2.57
C VAL A 2 19.79 13.19 3.09
N PRO A 3 18.95 14.07 2.53
CA PRO A 3 17.56 14.21 2.96
C PRO A 3 16.77 12.93 2.63
N TYR A 4 15.94 12.48 3.56
CA TYR A 4 15.06 11.33 3.34
C TYR A 4 13.95 11.67 2.34
N SER A 5 13.80 10.85 1.30
CA SER A 5 12.68 10.91 0.35
C SER A 5 11.78 9.69 0.51
N PRO A 6 10.52 9.86 0.95
CA PRO A 6 9.55 8.77 1.02
C PRO A 6 9.24 8.14 -0.34
N GLN A 7 9.28 8.93 -1.42
CA GLN A 7 9.08 8.44 -2.79
C GLN A 7 10.19 7.47 -3.19
N ALA A 8 11.44 7.91 -3.05
CA ALA A 8 12.60 7.08 -3.37
C ALA A 8 12.67 5.83 -2.49
N ALA A 9 12.33 5.94 -1.19
CA ALA A 9 12.29 4.80 -0.29
C ALA A 9 11.27 3.74 -0.74
N SER A 10 10.05 4.15 -1.11
CA SER A 10 9.02 3.24 -1.63
C SER A 10 9.50 2.45 -2.86
N ARG A 11 10.14 3.14 -3.81
CA ARG A 11 10.69 2.53 -5.03
C ARG A 11 11.83 1.58 -4.77
N ASN A 12 12.79 1.99 -3.95
CA ASN A 12 13.93 1.16 -3.61
C ASN A 12 13.51 -0.13 -2.91
N LEU A 13 12.53 -0.05 -2.00
CA LEU A 13 11.98 -1.24 -1.33
C LEU A 13 11.34 -2.20 -2.33
N LEU A 14 10.56 -1.69 -3.28
CA LEU A 14 9.86 -2.51 -4.28
C LEU A 14 10.67 -2.78 -5.55
N GLY A 15 11.95 -2.42 -5.59
CA GLY A 15 12.84 -2.65 -6.73
C GLY A 15 12.44 -1.91 -8.01
N GLN A 16 11.72 -0.79 -7.91
CA GLN A 16 11.27 -0.01 -9.07
C GLN A 16 12.18 1.19 -9.35
N ALA A 17 12.39 1.53 -10.61
CA ALA A 17 13.22 2.67 -11.03
C ALA A 17 12.39 3.95 -11.31
N GLY A 18 13.04 5.12 -11.35
CA GLY A 18 12.48 6.42 -11.77
C GLY A 18 12.04 7.36 -10.63
N GLU A 19 11.23 8.37 -10.96
CA GLU A 19 10.74 9.39 -10.01
C GLU A 19 9.32 9.15 -9.47
N GLY A 20 9.10 9.42 -8.18
CA GLY A 20 7.80 9.29 -7.50
C GLY A 20 7.69 8.04 -6.63
N PHE A 21 6.50 7.73 -6.15
CA PHE A 21 6.25 6.48 -5.40
C PHE A 21 6.31 5.27 -6.32
N ALA A 22 6.55 4.08 -5.76
CA ALA A 22 6.34 2.83 -6.48
C ALA A 22 4.86 2.66 -6.84
N THR A 23 4.58 1.89 -7.88
CA THR A 23 3.21 1.61 -8.35
C THR A 23 2.90 0.12 -8.38
N THR A 24 1.67 -0.25 -8.03
CA THR A 24 1.14 -1.59 -8.29
C THR A 24 0.92 -1.80 -9.80
N PRO A 25 0.79 -3.05 -10.28
CA PRO A 25 0.36 -3.33 -11.66
C PRO A 25 -0.93 -2.61 -12.06
N GLY A 26 -1.88 -2.45 -11.12
CA GLY A 26 -3.11 -1.68 -11.31
C GLY A 26 -2.92 -0.15 -11.31
N GLY A 27 -1.67 0.34 -11.32
CA GLY A 27 -1.33 1.76 -11.43
C GLY A 27 -1.46 2.56 -10.13
N ARG A 28 -1.62 1.90 -8.97
CA ARG A 28 -1.82 2.57 -7.69
C ARG A 28 -0.49 2.87 -7.03
N THR A 29 -0.30 4.08 -6.54
CA THR A 29 0.90 4.49 -5.84
C THR A 29 0.99 3.86 -4.44
N VAL A 30 2.19 3.49 -4.02
CA VAL A 30 2.46 2.79 -2.76
C VAL A 30 3.32 3.67 -1.85
N SER A 31 2.87 3.95 -0.63
CA SER A 31 3.69 4.68 0.36
C SER A 31 4.94 3.88 0.74
N ALA A 32 5.97 4.53 1.28
CA ALA A 32 7.16 3.83 1.79
C ALA A 32 6.81 2.82 2.90
N HIS A 33 5.83 3.17 3.74
CA HIS A 33 5.34 2.27 4.77
C HIS A 33 4.65 1.05 4.15
N ALA A 34 3.74 1.24 3.19
CA ALA A 34 3.10 0.12 2.51
C ALA A 34 4.11 -0.76 1.74
N ALA A 35 5.13 -0.16 1.13
CA ALA A 35 6.20 -0.88 0.44
C ALA A 35 6.96 -1.80 1.41
N ASP A 36 7.34 -1.30 2.58
CA ASP A 36 7.97 -2.10 3.64
C ASP A 36 7.06 -3.28 4.06
N ARG A 37 5.77 -3.02 4.23
CA ARG A 37 4.78 -4.05 4.58
C ARG A 37 4.59 -5.13 3.52
N ILE A 38 4.82 -4.79 2.25
CA ILE A 38 4.76 -5.75 1.14
C ILE A 38 6.03 -6.62 1.15
N VAL A 39 7.19 -6.01 1.32
CA VAL A 39 8.50 -6.69 1.18
C VAL A 39 8.92 -7.45 2.43
N ASN A 40 8.60 -6.91 3.61
CA ASN A 40 9.00 -7.47 4.90
C ASN A 40 7.83 -8.07 5.67
N GLY A 41 6.59 -7.83 5.23
CA GLY A 41 5.40 -8.31 5.92
C GLY A 41 5.10 -7.53 7.21
N ALA A 42 4.28 -8.13 8.07
CA ALA A 42 4.00 -7.63 9.39
C ALA A 42 4.78 -8.37 10.47
N ALA A 43 4.76 -7.86 11.70
CA ALA A 43 5.16 -8.65 12.85
C ALA A 43 4.45 -10.02 12.83
N GLY A 44 5.21 -11.10 12.67
CA GLY A 44 4.72 -12.47 12.58
C GLY A 44 3.99 -12.83 11.28
N ARG A 45 4.10 -12.03 10.21
CA ARG A 45 3.49 -12.29 8.89
C ARG A 45 4.55 -12.22 7.79
N GLY A 46 4.43 -13.09 6.81
CA GLY A 46 5.34 -13.12 5.67
C GLY A 46 5.15 -11.92 4.73
N PRO A 47 6.08 -11.74 3.78
CA PRO A 47 5.92 -10.79 2.68
C PRO A 47 4.70 -11.13 1.81
N THR A 48 4.25 -10.14 1.03
CA THR A 48 3.20 -10.31 0.03
C THR A 48 3.64 -9.72 -1.31
N ALA A 49 2.75 -9.73 -2.31
CA ALA A 49 3.02 -9.24 -3.65
C ALA A 49 2.16 -8.02 -4.00
N LEU A 50 2.64 -7.17 -4.91
CA LEU A 50 1.86 -6.03 -5.42
C LEU A 50 0.56 -6.47 -6.10
N SER A 51 0.57 -7.58 -6.84
CA SER A 51 -0.64 -8.16 -7.43
C SER A 51 -1.69 -8.52 -6.38
N ARG A 52 -1.25 -9.06 -5.24
CA ARG A 52 -2.14 -9.38 -4.13
C ARG A 52 -2.82 -8.15 -3.55
N VAL A 53 -2.13 -7.01 -3.55
CA VAL A 53 -2.70 -5.72 -3.13
C VAL A 53 -3.79 -5.28 -4.10
N ASP A 54 -3.55 -5.39 -5.41
CA ASP A 54 -4.56 -5.10 -6.42
C ASP A 54 -5.78 -6.03 -6.29
N ASP A 55 -5.58 -7.34 -6.09
CA ASP A 55 -6.68 -8.30 -5.90
C ASP A 55 -7.61 -7.92 -4.73
N ILE A 56 -7.05 -7.41 -3.63
CA ILE A 56 -7.84 -6.96 -2.46
C ILE A 56 -8.66 -5.72 -2.81
N LEU A 57 -8.08 -4.80 -3.60
CA LEU A 57 -8.73 -3.56 -4.00
C LEU A 57 -9.80 -3.77 -5.07
N ASP A 58 -9.60 -4.72 -5.97
CA ASP A 58 -10.48 -5.00 -7.10
C ASP A 58 -11.61 -5.96 -6.74
N SER A 59 -11.45 -6.79 -5.70
CA SER A 59 -12.47 -7.73 -5.22
C SER A 59 -12.66 -7.68 -3.70
N PRO A 60 -13.10 -6.54 -3.14
CA PRO A 60 -13.23 -6.38 -1.70
C PRO A 60 -14.44 -7.13 -1.14
N THR A 61 -14.29 -7.66 0.07
CA THR A 61 -15.42 -8.18 0.86
C THR A 61 -16.03 -7.12 1.78
N ALA A 62 -15.27 -6.08 2.14
CA ALA A 62 -15.76 -5.00 2.99
C ALA A 62 -14.97 -3.69 2.78
N LEU A 63 -15.66 -2.56 2.96
CA LEU A 63 -15.10 -1.22 2.91
C LEU A 63 -15.46 -0.46 4.19
N ARG A 64 -14.50 0.26 4.79
CA ARG A 64 -14.74 1.11 5.95
C ARG A 64 -13.97 2.42 5.83
N TYR A 65 -14.69 3.54 5.85
CA TYR A 65 -14.09 4.87 5.89
C TYR A 65 -13.75 5.28 7.33
N ASP A 66 -12.56 5.85 7.53
CA ASP A 66 -12.10 6.49 8.77
C ASP A 66 -12.02 8.01 8.52
N PRO A 67 -13.00 8.80 8.99
CA PRO A 67 -13.04 10.25 8.77
C PRO A 67 -11.95 11.01 9.53
N LEU A 68 -11.39 10.44 10.61
CA LEU A 68 -10.35 11.10 11.39
C LEU A 68 -9.01 11.12 10.64
N ARG A 69 -8.75 10.04 9.88
CA ARG A 69 -7.51 9.88 9.11
C ARG A 69 -7.68 10.17 7.63
N ASP A 70 -8.92 10.40 7.18
CA ASP A 70 -9.29 10.46 5.77
C ASP A 70 -8.72 9.26 4.98
N THR A 71 -9.11 8.06 5.42
CA THR A 71 -8.67 6.81 4.79
C THR A 71 -9.81 5.83 4.61
N VAL A 72 -9.72 4.98 3.57
CA VAL A 72 -10.63 3.87 3.36
C VAL A 72 -9.86 2.57 3.59
N ARG A 73 -10.33 1.76 4.52
CA ARG A 73 -9.87 0.38 4.70
C ARG A 73 -10.66 -0.53 3.79
N VAL A 74 -9.96 -1.19 2.88
CA VAL A 74 -10.47 -2.18 1.94
C VAL A 74 -10.05 -3.56 2.42
N SER A 75 -11.01 -4.44 2.70
CA SER A 75 -10.72 -5.78 3.26
C SER A 75 -11.16 -6.88 2.31
N GLN A 76 -10.40 -7.97 2.31
CA GLN A 76 -10.77 -9.23 1.67
C GLN A 76 -10.50 -10.37 2.67
N GLY A 77 -11.55 -10.82 3.35
CA GLY A 77 -11.42 -11.71 4.50
C GLY A 77 -10.60 -11.07 5.62
N LYS A 78 -9.49 -11.72 6.02
CA LYS A 78 -8.56 -11.22 7.04
C LYS A 78 -7.50 -10.25 6.49
N SER A 79 -7.34 -10.18 5.17
CA SER A 79 -6.41 -9.26 4.51
C SER A 79 -7.02 -7.88 4.40
N PHE A 80 -6.21 -6.84 4.49
CA PHE A 80 -6.68 -5.48 4.23
C PHE A 80 -5.60 -4.57 3.64
N VAL A 81 -6.06 -3.60 2.87
CA VAL A 81 -5.29 -2.48 2.32
C VAL A 81 -5.95 -1.20 2.79
N VAL A 82 -5.17 -0.23 3.25
CA VAL A 82 -5.69 1.11 3.58
C VAL A 82 -5.25 2.06 2.49
N VAL A 83 -6.20 2.77 1.91
CA VAL A 83 -5.97 3.80 0.89
C VAL A 83 -6.39 5.17 1.42
N ARG A 84 -5.86 6.24 0.82
CA ARG A 84 -6.30 7.60 1.13
C ARG A 84 -7.75 7.83 0.69
N GLY A 85 -8.54 8.50 1.53
CA GLY A 85 -9.97 8.74 1.33
C GLY A 85 -10.27 9.87 0.36
N SER A 86 -9.51 10.98 0.44
CA SER A 86 -9.56 12.08 -0.52
C SER A 86 -8.39 12.08 -1.52
N GLY A 87 -8.60 12.70 -2.68
CA GLY A 87 -7.67 12.70 -3.81
C GLY A 87 -8.01 11.62 -4.84
N SER A 88 -7.06 11.23 -5.69
CA SER A 88 -7.31 10.28 -6.79
C SER A 88 -7.65 8.85 -6.35
N GLY A 89 -7.83 8.55 -5.04
CA GLY A 89 -8.14 7.20 -4.54
C GLY A 89 -7.06 6.15 -4.81
N GLN A 90 -5.91 6.56 -5.34
CA GLN A 90 -4.84 5.69 -5.86
C GLN A 90 -3.61 5.63 -4.96
N HIS A 91 -3.69 6.07 -3.70
CA HIS A 91 -2.54 6.06 -2.79
C HIS A 91 -2.73 5.05 -1.65
N ILE A 92 -1.94 3.98 -1.68
CA ILE A 92 -1.91 2.93 -0.67
C ILE A 92 -1.06 3.38 0.50
N VAL A 93 -1.69 3.48 1.67
CA VAL A 93 -1.07 3.94 2.92
C VAL A 93 -0.46 2.77 3.69
N THR A 94 -1.17 1.64 3.81
CA THR A 94 -0.65 0.43 4.47
C THR A 94 -1.25 -0.84 3.87
N VAL A 95 -0.56 -1.95 4.10
CA VAL A 95 -0.95 -3.29 3.67
C VAL A 95 -0.80 -4.26 4.84
N MET A 96 -1.76 -5.18 4.96
CA MET A 96 -1.68 -6.33 5.84
C MET A 96 -2.27 -7.55 5.13
N VAL A 97 -1.41 -8.52 4.88
CA VAL A 97 -1.81 -9.86 4.43
C VAL A 97 -1.36 -10.83 5.52
N PRO A 98 -2.28 -11.59 6.14
CA PRO A 98 -1.99 -12.51 7.24
C PRO A 98 -1.34 -13.81 6.77
#